data_AF-A0AAN7V5S6-F1
#
_entry.id   AF-A0AAN7V5S6-F1
#
_cell.length_a   1.000
_cell.length_b   1.000
_cell.length_c   1.000
_cell.angle_alpha   90.00
_cell.angle_beta   90.00
_cell.angle_gamma   90.00
#
_symmetry.space_group_name_H-M   'P 1'
#
loop_
_entity.id
_entity.type
_entity.pdbx_description
1 polymer ?
#
loop_
_entity_poly.entity_id
_entity_poly.type
_entity_poly.pdbx_seq_one_letter_code
_entity_poly.pdbx_strand_id
1 'polypeptide(L)'
;MNFELIKEMKGEDIVTYTKSQRIKWLGHVMRASKERAITIITGWTPTVNRRRGRPNLRWLVDVEEDLKKLGIKKWKDKCKNRKEWANIAQEARTSSKLNE
;
A
#
# COMPACT_ATOMS: atom_id res chain seq x y z
N MET A 1 -23.50 -6.83 13.60
CA MET A 1 -22.55 -5.69 13.48
C MET A 1 -21.44 -5.91 14.51
N ASN A 2 -20.17 -5.76 14.12
CA ASN A 2 -19.04 -6.19 14.95
C ASN A 2 -18.52 -5.03 15.84
N PHE A 3 -19.24 -4.77 16.93
CA PHE A 3 -19.05 -3.56 17.78
C PHE A 3 -17.67 -3.45 18.43
N GLU A 4 -17.05 -4.57 18.81
CA GLU A 4 -15.73 -4.59 19.43
C GLU A 4 -14.66 -4.04 18.47
N LEU A 5 -14.71 -4.45 17.20
CA LEU A 5 -13.79 -3.95 16.17
C LEU A 5 -13.93 -2.44 15.98
N ILE A 6 -15.16 -1.93 15.95
CA ILE A 6 -15.42 -0.49 15.77
C ILE A 6 -14.85 0.32 16.95
N LYS A 7 -14.98 -0.21 18.17
CA LYS A 7 -14.43 0.41 19.39
C LYS A 7 -12.91 0.46 19.37
N GLU A 8 -12.25 -0.65 19.02
CA GLU A 8 -10.79 -0.71 18.91
C GLU A 8 -10.25 0.19 17.79
N MET A 9 -10.98 0.26 16.68
CA MET A 9 -10.65 1.14 15.56
C MET A 9 -11.00 2.61 15.80
N LYS A 10 -11.64 2.94 16.94
CA LYS A 10 -12.03 4.31 17.32
C LYS A 10 -12.88 5.00 16.24
N GLY A 11 -13.71 4.23 15.54
CA GLY A 11 -14.55 4.73 14.45
C GLY A 11 -13.80 5.04 13.14
N GLU A 12 -12.52 4.66 13.01
CA GLU A 12 -11.82 4.71 11.72
C GLU A 12 -12.32 3.62 10.77
N ASP A 13 -12.31 3.93 9.48
CA ASP A 13 -12.59 2.93 8.47
C ASP A 13 -11.41 1.97 8.28
N ILE A 14 -11.72 0.67 8.33
CA ILE A 14 -10.73 -0.41 8.24
C ILE A 14 -10.06 -0.47 6.88
N VAL A 15 -10.79 -0.11 5.83
CA VAL A 15 -10.28 -0.15 4.47
C VAL A 15 -9.24 0.96 4.28
N THR A 16 -9.59 2.21 4.56
CA THR A 16 -8.63 3.32 4.49
C THR A 16 -7.45 3.14 5.44
N TYR A 17 -7.67 2.65 6.66
CA TYR A 17 -6.59 2.33 7.60
C TYR A 17 -5.61 1.33 6.99
N THR A 18 -6.10 0.17 6.54
CA THR A 18 -5.26 -0.89 5.97
C THR A 18 -4.49 -0.41 4.75
N LYS A 19 -5.14 0.31 3.84
CA LYS A 19 -4.51 0.85 2.63
C LYS A 19 -3.46 1.91 2.95
N SER A 20 -3.71 2.77 3.93
CA SER A 20 -2.71 3.74 4.41
C SER A 20 -1.44 3.05 4.94
N GLN A 21 -1.59 1.93 5.65
CA GLN A 21 -0.45 1.16 6.16
C GLN A 21 0.34 0.51 5.03
N ARG A 22 -0.34 -0.02 3.99
CA ARG A 22 0.34 -0.55 2.80
C ARG A 22 1.16 0.51 2.08
N ILE A 23 0.63 1.73 1.94
CA ILE A 23 1.36 2.86 1.38
C ILE A 23 2.59 3.20 2.24
N LYS A 24 2.45 3.27 3.57
CA LYS A 24 3.61 3.47 4.48
C LYS A 24 4.68 2.41 4.28
N TRP A 25 4.26 1.14 4.22
CA TRP A 25 5.15 0.01 4.01
C TRP A 25 5.87 0.09 2.65
N LEU A 26 5.18 0.45 1.58
CA LEU A 26 5.81 0.64 0.26
C LEU A 26 6.96 1.66 0.32
N GLY A 27 6.75 2.80 0.98
CA GLY A 27 7.83 3.77 1.17
C GLY A 27 8.99 3.23 2.00
N HIS A 28 8.72 2.38 3.00
CA HIS A 28 9.76 1.68 3.75
C HIS A 28 10.57 0.73 2.85
N VAL A 29 9.91 -0.09 2.04
CA VAL A 29 10.55 -1.00 1.08
C VAL A 29 11.42 -0.22 0.08
N MET A 30 10.90 0.86 -0.51
CA MET A 30 11.62 1.63 -1.52
C MET A 30 12.84 2.39 -0.99
N ARG A 31 12.88 2.69 0.31
CA ARG A 31 14.02 3.34 0.97
C ARG A 31 14.99 2.34 1.60
N ALA A 32 14.60 1.07 1.72
CA ALA A 32 15.48 0.03 2.22
C ALA A 32 16.59 -0.26 1.21
N SER A 33 17.76 -0.72 1.69
CA SER A 33 18.84 -1.12 0.79
C SER A 33 18.38 -2.23 -0.16
N LYS A 34 18.97 -2.28 -1.35
CA LYS A 34 18.67 -3.31 -2.37
C LYS A 34 19.08 -4.70 -1.93
N GLU A 35 20.10 -4.82 -1.06
CA GLU A 35 20.51 -6.14 -0.53
C GLU A 35 19.56 -6.70 0.53
N ARG A 36 18.63 -5.89 1.05
CA ARG A 36 17.70 -6.38 2.08
C ARG A 36 16.72 -7.37 1.47
N ALA A 37 16.49 -8.48 2.20
CA ALA A 37 15.53 -9.51 1.84
C ALA A 37 14.14 -8.94 1.47
N ILE A 38 13.67 -7.91 2.19
CA ILE A 38 12.39 -7.25 1.92
C ILE A 38 12.34 -6.71 0.48
N THR A 39 13.34 -5.94 0.08
CA THR A 39 13.43 -5.34 -1.27
C THR A 39 13.52 -6.42 -2.35
N ILE A 40 14.33 -7.46 -2.09
CA ILE A 40 14.51 -8.60 -2.99
C ILE A 40 13.18 -9.35 -3.18
N ILE A 41 12.50 -9.72 -2.09
CA ILE A 41 11.25 -10.48 -2.12
C ILE A 41 10.13 -9.66 -2.77
N THR A 42 10.00 -8.37 -2.44
CA THR A 42 8.97 -7.52 -3.05
C THR A 42 9.18 -7.32 -4.55
N GLY A 43 10.44 -7.23 -5.01
CA GLY A 43 10.77 -7.12 -6.43
C GLY A 43 10.75 -8.46 -7.19
N TRP A 44 10.78 -9.59 -6.46
CA TRP A 44 10.90 -10.90 -7.08
C TRP A 44 9.65 -11.26 -7.88
N THR A 45 9.90 -11.75 -9.09
CA THR A 45 8.89 -12.17 -10.05
C THR A 45 9.08 -13.65 -10.35
N PRO A 46 8.15 -14.53 -9.93
CA PRO A 46 8.24 -15.92 -10.32
C PRO A 46 8.04 -16.03 -11.84
N THR A 47 9.01 -16.65 -12.51
CA THR A 47 9.04 -16.86 -13.97
C THR A 47 8.08 -17.97 -14.43
N VAL A 48 7.56 -18.78 -13.50
CA VAL A 48 6.73 -19.96 -13.81
C VAL A 48 5.31 -19.55 -14.20
N ASN A 49 4.75 -20.24 -15.20
CA ASN A 49 3.34 -20.13 -15.58
C ASN A 49 2.44 -20.29 -14.36
N ARG A 50 1.61 -19.27 -14.11
CA ARG A 50 0.68 -19.28 -12.98
C ARG A 50 -0.43 -20.29 -13.22
N ARG A 51 -0.83 -21.00 -12.17
CA ARG A 51 -1.97 -21.93 -12.22
C ARG A 51 -3.24 -21.18 -12.61
N ARG A 52 -4.10 -21.85 -13.39
CA ARG A 52 -5.43 -21.35 -13.78
C ARG A 52 -6.23 -20.98 -12.52
N GLY A 53 -6.86 -19.81 -12.54
CA GLY A 53 -7.67 -19.29 -11.43
C GLY A 53 -6.92 -18.44 -10.40
N ARG A 54 -5.58 -18.40 -10.40
CA ARG A 54 -4.85 -17.48 -9.52
C ARG A 54 -4.98 -16.04 -10.05
N PRO A 55 -5.47 -15.07 -9.25
CA PRO A 55 -5.54 -13.68 -9.68
C PRO A 55 -4.19 -13.16 -10.15
N ASN A 56 -4.20 -12.36 -11.22
CA ASN A 56 -2.98 -11.71 -11.74
C ASN A 56 -2.62 -10.44 -10.94
N LEU A 57 -3.13 -10.29 -9.71
CA LEU A 57 -2.85 -9.14 -8.86
C LEU A 57 -1.62 -9.40 -8.00
N ARG A 58 -0.65 -8.49 -8.03
CA ARG A 58 0.50 -8.47 -7.12
C ARG A 58 0.26 -7.40 -6.08
N TRP A 59 0.85 -7.55 -4.90
CA TRP A 59 0.79 -6.54 -3.86
C TRP A 59 1.24 -5.15 -4.36
N LEU A 60 2.33 -5.07 -5.13
CA LEU A 60 2.78 -3.79 -5.68
C LEU A 60 1.76 -3.16 -6.65
N VAL A 61 1.12 -3.98 -7.49
CA VAL A 61 0.09 -3.53 -8.45
C VAL A 61 -1.13 -2.98 -7.70
N ASP A 62 -1.56 -3.69 -6.64
CA ASP A 62 -2.67 -3.28 -5.78
C ASP A 62 -2.40 -1.92 -5.10
N VAL A 63 -1.20 -1.73 -4.54
CA VAL A 63 -0.82 -0.45 -3.92
C VAL A 63 -0.64 0.67 -4.95
N GLU A 64 -0.15 0.36 -6.17
CA GLU A 64 -0.09 1.33 -7.26
C GLU A 64 -1.49 1.78 -7.71
N GLU A 65 -2.48 0.89 -7.72
CA GLU A 65 -3.88 1.24 -7.98
C GLU A 65 -4.46 2.15 -6.90
N ASP A 66 -4.20 1.88 -5.62
CA ASP A 66 -4.60 2.77 -4.52
C ASP A 66 -3.98 4.16 -4.67
N LEU A 67 -2.68 4.24 -5.00
CA LEU A 67 -2.00 5.51 -5.26
C LEU A 67 -2.59 6.24 -6.48
N LYS A 68 -3.00 5.50 -7.51
CA LYS A 68 -3.66 6.05 -8.69
C LYS A 68 -5.05 6.62 -8.34
N LYS A 69 -5.84 5.92 -7.52
CA LYS A 69 -7.14 6.42 -7.00
C LYS A 69 -6.98 7.70 -6.19
N LEU A 70 -5.90 7.82 -5.42
CA LEU A 70 -5.53 9.04 -4.71
C LEU A 70 -4.99 10.16 -5.61
N GLY A 71 -4.76 9.90 -6.91
CA GLY A 71 -4.20 10.88 -7.85
C GLY A 71 -2.69 11.11 -7.70
N ILE A 72 -1.99 10.24 -6.98
CA ILE A 72 -0.56 10.38 -6.70
C ILE A 72 0.25 9.92 -7.91
N LYS A 73 0.85 10.90 -8.61
CA LYS A 73 1.79 10.67 -9.72
C LYS A 73 3.23 10.65 -9.22
N LYS A 74 4.12 10.02 -10.01
CA LYS A 74 5.59 9.95 -9.74
C LYS A 74 5.92 9.47 -8.32
N TRP A 75 5.12 8.54 -7.81
CA TRP A 75 5.20 8.09 -6.42
C TRP A 75 6.59 7.51 -6.04
N LYS A 76 7.33 6.96 -7.00
CA LYS A 76 8.70 6.44 -6.83
C LYS A 76 9.72 7.50 -6.43
N ASP A 77 9.50 8.76 -6.81
CA ASP A 77 10.34 9.87 -6.38
C ASP A 77 9.87 10.40 -5.03
N LYS A 78 8.56 10.56 -4.88
CA LYS A 78 7.93 11.03 -3.63
C LYS A 78 8.23 10.11 -2.45
N CYS A 79 8.33 8.80 -2.66
CA CYS A 79 8.62 7.86 -1.59
C CYS A 79 10.04 7.98 -1.02
N LYS A 80 10.98 8.62 -1.74
CA LYS A 80 12.33 8.90 -1.22
C LYS A 80 12.28 9.97 -0.12
N ASN A 81 11.37 10.94 -0.23
CA ASN A 81 11.14 11.94 0.79
C ASN A 81 10.21 11.39 1.89
N ARG A 82 10.76 11.18 3.09
CA ARG A 82 10.02 10.58 4.21
C ARG A 82 8.84 11.45 4.67
N LYS A 83 8.97 12.77 4.64
CA LYS A 83 7.93 13.71 5.07
C LYS A 83 6.80 13.75 4.05
N GLU A 84 7.13 13.89 2.78
CA GLU A 84 6.15 13.87 1.69
C GLU A 84 5.38 12.54 1.67
N TRP A 85 6.08 11.42 1.83
CA TRP A 85 5.46 10.10 1.85
C TRP A 85 4.56 9.87 3.07
N ALA A 86 4.95 10.38 4.24
CA ALA A 86 4.13 10.32 5.45
C ALA A 86 2.81 11.09 5.28
N ASN A 87 2.85 12.25 4.62
CA ASN A 87 1.65 13.04 4.31
C ASN A 87 0.71 12.28 3.37
N ILE A 88 1.23 11.69 2.29
CA ILE A 88 0.42 10.88 1.35
C ILE A 88 -0.27 9.71 2.07
N ALA A 89 0.46 9.03 2.96
CA ALA A 89 -0.14 7.95 3.74
C ALA A 89 -1.20 8.46 4.72
N GLN A 90 -1.05 9.66 5.27
CA GLN A 90 -2.05 10.25 6.15
C GLN A 90 -3.31 10.68 5.37
N GLU A 91 -3.13 11.25 4.18
CA GLU A 91 -4.22 11.56 3.24
C GLU A 91 -4.99 10.29 2.85
N ALA A 92 -4.29 9.20 2.60
CA ALA A 92 -4.90 7.90 2.30
C ALA A 92 -5.79 7.41 3.45
N ARG A 93 -5.40 7.65 4.71
CA ARG A 93 -6.15 7.19 5.88
C ARG A 93 -7.53 7.85 6.01
N THR A 94 -7.69 9.05 5.48
CA THR A 94 -8.95 9.81 5.55
C THR A 94 -9.69 9.89 4.21
N SER A 95 -9.15 9.30 3.15
CA SER A 95 -9.71 9.42 1.81
C SER A 95 -10.84 8.41 1.55
N SER A 96 -12.05 8.91 1.30
CA SER A 96 -13.17 8.08 0.86
C SER A 96 -12.96 7.41 -0.50
N LYS A 97 -12.07 7.96 -1.34
CA LYS A 97 -11.74 7.44 -2.69
C LYS A 97 -11.16 6.03 -2.69
N LEU A 98 -10.69 5.55 -1.53
CA LEU A 98 -10.13 4.22 -1.39
C LEU A 98 -11.18 3.14 -1.10
N ASN A 99 -12.44 3.52 -0.87
CA ASN A 99 -13.52 2.60 -0.51
C ASN A 99 -14.38 2.19 -1.71
N GLU A 100 -14.18 2.84 -2.85
CA GLU A 100 -14.71 2.48 -4.17
C GLU A 100 -13.76 1.50 -4.89
#